data_AF-A0A4R2BZ28-F1
#
_entry.id   AF-A0A4R2BZ28-F1
#
_cell.length_a   1.000
_cell.length_b   1.000
_cell.length_c   1.000
_cell.angle_alpha   90.00
_cell.angle_beta   90.00
_cell.angle_gamma   90.00
#
_symmetry.space_group_name_H-M   'P 1'
#
loop_
_entity.id
_entity.type
_entity.pdbx_description
1 polymer ?
#
loop_
_entity_poly.entity_id
_entity_poly.type
_entity_poly.pdbx_seq_one_letter_code
_entity_poly.pdbx_strand_id
1 'polypeptide(L)' 'MKIVWWDGSGVCLYAKRLEKSQFCWPRIGHNRVQLNHAQLLALIDGMDWKRVRSVPVKPPEIVG' A
#
# COMPACT_ATOMS: atom_id res chain seq x y z
N MET A 1 -10.31 -4.44 -5.61
CA MET A 1 -9.05 -5.20 -5.50
C MET A 1 -9.25 -6.40 -4.59
N LYS A 2 -8.63 -7.54 -4.91
CA LYS A 2 -8.60 -8.74 -4.08
C LYS A 2 -7.14 -9.08 -3.77
N ILE A 3 -6.80 -9.31 -2.51
CA ILE A 3 -5.46 -9.74 -2.06
C ILE A 3 -5.65 -11.05 -1.32
N VAL A 4 -4.87 -12.07 -1.68
CA VAL A 4 -4.89 -13.39 -1.06
C VAL A 4 -3.50 -13.69 -0.53
N TRP A 5 -3.42 -14.13 0.72
CA TRP A 5 -2.16 -14.56 1.35
C TRP A 5 -2.40 -15.66 2.38
N TRP A 6 -1.34 -16.35 2.78
CA TRP A 6 -1.33 -17.30 3.90
C TRP A 6 -0.68 -16.63 5.10
N ASP A 7 -1.35 -16.61 6.25
CA ASP A 7 -0.84 -15.95 7.47
C ASP A 7 0.01 -16.88 8.36
N GLY A 8 0.04 -18.17 8.05
CA GLY A 8 0.64 -19.22 8.89
C GLY A 8 -0.37 -20.23 9.40
N SER A 9 -1.64 -19.83 9.55
CA SER A 9 -2.72 -20.67 10.07
C SER A 9 -3.78 -20.99 9.00
N GLY A 10 -3.97 -20.09 8.04
CA GLY A 10 -5.03 -20.19 7.05
C GLY A 10 -4.82 -19.26 5.84
N VAL A 11 -5.72 -19.40 4.88
CA VAL A 11 -5.81 -18.48 3.74
C VAL A 11 -6.63 -17.26 4.17
N CYS A 12 -6.06 -16.08 4.00
CA CYS A 12 -6.74 -14.81 4.20
C CYS A 12 -7.08 -14.17 2.85
N LEU A 13 -8.29 -13.60 2.74
CA LEU A 13 -8.74 -12.81 1.60
C LEU A 13 -9.14 -11.42 2.06
N TYR A 14 -8.51 -10.41 1.45
CA TYR A 14 -8.94 -9.03 1.53
C TYR A 14 -9.63 -8.63 0.22
N ALA A 15 -10.85 -8.12 0.30
CA ALA A 15 -11.59 -7.62 -0.84
C ALA A 15 -12.13 -6.21 -0.56
N LYS A 16 -11.75 -5.24 -1.39
CA LYS A 16 -12.26 -3.87 -1.33
C LYS A 16 -12.73 -3.39 -2.69
N ARG A 17 -13.85 -2.68 -2.71
CA ARG A 17 -14.36 -1.92 -3.85
C ARG A 17 -14.29 -0.43 -3.50
N LEU A 18 -13.90 0.39 -4.47
CA LEU A 18 -13.89 1.84 -4.34
C LEU A 18 -15.12 2.38 -5.04
N GLU A 19 -15.84 3.28 -4.38
CA GLU A 19 -17.10 3.83 -4.90
C GLU A 19 -16.87 5.06 -5.78
N LYS A 20 -15.83 5.85 -5.49
CA LYS A 20 -15.55 7.14 -6.16
C LYS A 20 -14.20 7.22 -6.88
N SER A 21 -13.32 6.26 -6.64
CA SER A 21 -11.95 6.23 -7.18
C SER A 21 -11.65 4.87 -7.81
N GLN A 22 -10.53 4.79 -8.54
CA GLN A 22 -10.05 3.55 -9.14
C GLN A 22 -8.72 3.15 -8.49
N PHE A 23 -8.47 1.85 -8.40
CA PHE A 23 -7.20 1.33 -7.91
C PHE A 23 -6.09 1.63 -8.93
N CYS A 24 -5.05 2.36 -8.50
CA CYS A 24 -3.86 2.59 -9.33
C CYS A 24 -2.93 1.38 -9.29
N TRP A 25 -3.36 0.22 -9.81
CA TRP A 25 -2.49 -0.95 -9.90
C TRP A 25 -1.48 -0.77 -11.05
N PRO A 26 -0.20 -1.16 -10.90
CA PRO A 26 0.74 -1.15 -12.01
C PRO A 26 0.25 -2.05 -13.15
N ARG A 27 0.63 -1.71 -14.39
CA ARG A 27 0.23 -2.51 -15.56
C ARG A 27 0.66 -3.96 -15.35
N ILE A 28 -0.25 -4.88 -15.69
CA ILE A 28 -0.02 -6.32 -15.58
C ILE A 28 1.21 -6.67 -16.41
N GLY A 29 2.23 -7.21 -15.75
CA GLY A 29 3.50 -7.69 -16.31
C GLY A 29 4.18 -8.63 -15.31
N HIS A 30 5.30 -9.25 -15.70
CA HIS A 30 6.04 -10.23 -14.87
C HIS A 30 6.78 -9.61 -13.66
N ASN A 31 6.38 -8.43 -13.21
CA ASN A 31 7.10 -7.65 -12.23
C ASN A 31 6.43 -7.81 -10.86
N ARG A 32 7.14 -8.41 -9.90
CA ARG A 32 6.78 -8.35 -8.48
C ARG A 32 6.90 -6.91 -8.01
N VAL A 33 5.92 -6.43 -7.27
CA VAL A 33 5.90 -5.05 -6.73
C VAL A 33 6.09 -5.13 -5.24
N GLN A 34 7.14 -4.49 -4.74
CA GLN A 34 7.37 -4.29 -3.32
C GLN A 34 6.69 -2.99 -2.90
N LEU A 35 5.80 -3.07 -1.91
CA LEU A 35 5.12 -1.92 -1.33
C LEU A 35 5.49 -1.84 0.15
N ASN A 36 5.82 -0.65 0.62
CA ASN A 36 5.87 -0.39 2.05
C ASN A 36 4.44 -0.23 2.62
N HIS A 37 4.33 -0.14 3.95
CA HIS A 37 3.04 -0.03 4.63
C HIS A 37 2.20 1.17 4.14
N ALA A 38 2.80 2.35 4.01
CA ALA A 38 2.10 3.56 3.57
C ALA A 38 1.64 3.47 2.10
N GLN A 39 2.45 2.87 1.23
CA GLN A 39 2.11 2.64 -0.16
C GLN A 39 0.95 1.64 -0.30
N LEU A 40 0.94 0.58 0.52
CA LEU A 40 -0.16 -0.38 0.54
C LEU A 40 -1.47 0.29 0.97
N LEU A 41 -1.45 1.07 2.06
CA LEU A 41 -2.64 1.81 2.51
C LEU A 41 -3.14 2.79 1.45
N ALA A 42 -2.23 3.57 0.85
CA ALA A 42 -2.59 4.50 -0.21
C ALA A 42 -3.23 3.81 -1.41
N LEU A 43 -2.69 2.66 -1.83
CA LEU A 43 -3.27 1.85 -2.89
C LEU A 43 -4.67 1.34 -2.51
N ILE A 44 -4.83 0.83 -1.29
CA ILE A 44 -6.10 0.33 -0.76
C ILE A 44 -7.16 1.44 -0.72
N ASP A 45 -6.76 2.69 -0.50
CA ASP A 45 -7.66 3.86 -0.52
C ASP A 45 -7.88 4.45 -1.92
N GLY A 46 -7.25 3.89 -2.95
CA GLY A 46 -7.38 4.35 -4.33
C GLY A 46 -6.56 5.61 -4.64
N MET A 47 -5.58 5.94 -3.80
CA MET A 47 -4.59 6.99 -4.06
C MET A 47 -3.47 6.47 -4.97
N ASP A 48 -2.73 7.40 -5.61
CA ASP A 48 -1.53 7.07 -6.39
C ASP A 48 -0.37 6.72 -5.45
N TRP A 49 -0.27 5.43 -5.09
CA TRP A 49 0.77 4.91 -4.20
C TRP A 49 2.20 5.13 -4.73
N LYS A 50 2.38 5.33 -6.05
CA LYS A 50 3.71 5.60 -6.64
C LYS A 50 4.26 6.95 -6.23
N ARG A 51 3.38 7.88 -5.82
CA ARG A 51 3.73 9.21 -5.32
C ARG A 51 3.95 9.22 -3.81
N VAL A 52 3.61 8.15 -3.11
CA VAL A 52 3.82 8.04 -1.66
C VAL A 52 5.29 7.75 -1.40
N ARG A 53 5.95 8.72 -0.77
CA ARG A 53 7.34 8.64 -0.30
C ARG A 53 7.35 8.83 1.20
N SER A 54 8.05 7.95 1.92
CA SER A 54 8.36 8.19 3.32
C SER A 54 9.31 9.38 3.40
N VAL A 55 8.86 10.48 4.02
CA VAL A 55 9.74 11.61 4.32
C VAL A 55 10.54 11.22 5.56
N PRO A 56 11.89 11.24 5.52
CA PRO A 56 12.68 11.05 6.71
C PRO A 56 12.34 12.19 7.69
N VAL A 57 11.76 11.82 8.83
CA VAL A 57 11.48 12.77 9.90
C VAL A 57 12.80 13.05 10.62
N LYS A 58 13.27 14.30 10.62
CA LYS A 58 14.42 14.71 11.45
C LYS A 58 14.05 14.38 12.91
N PRO A 59 14.90 13.66 13.66
CA PRO A 59 14.68 13.47 15.09
C PRO A 59 14.44 14.83 15.77
N PRO A 60 13.53 14.90 16.75
CA PRO A 60 13.28 16.15 17.46
C PRO A 60 14.58 16.65 18.09
N GLU A 61 14.93 17.91 17.83
CA GLU A 61 16.02 18.59 18.51
C GLU A 61 15.52 18.94 19.92
N ILE A 62 16.14 18.33 20.94
CA ILE A 62 15.93 18.74 22.32
C ILE A 62 16.58 20.12 22.45
N VAL A 63 15.76 21.17 22.51
CA VAL A 63 16.22 22.49 22.91
C VAL A 63 16.32 22.51 24.44
N GLY A 64 17.56 22.57 24.93
CA GLY A 64 17.88 22.78 26.34
C GLY A 64 17.71 24.24 26.76
#